data_AF-A0A1S1PRL0-F1
#
_entry.id   AF-A0A1S1PRL0-F1
#
_cell.length_a   1.000
_cell.length_b   1.000
_cell.length_c   1.000
_cell.angle_alpha   90.00
_cell.angle_beta   90.00
_cell.angle_gamma   90.00
#
_symmetry.space_group_name_H-M   'P 1'
#
loop_
_entity.id
_entity.type
_entity.pdbx_description
1 polymer ?
#
loop_
_entity_poly.entity_id
_entity_poly.type
_entity_poly.pdbx_seq_one_letter_code
_entity_poly.pdbx_strand_id
1 'polypeptide(L)'
;MRVSDVTGRVLVQLRDAGDYPDNPTLNAAGLVPFFPDGCPEAAPTDWPLDTVDYEAPHASTICPGCVESWRAEHLVSQPRTVPAGTPLSLHFPWVAPQPAPATPEGASRPAGTDPQPVDASV
;
A
#
# COMPACT_ATOMS: atom_id res chain seq x y z
N MET A 1 -22.71 -12.50 -6.94
CA MET A 1 -21.24 -12.62 -6.93
C MET A 1 -20.82 -13.14 -5.57
N ARG A 2 -19.91 -14.12 -5.49
CA ARG A 2 -19.37 -14.60 -4.22
C ARG A 2 -18.16 -13.76 -3.82
N VAL A 3 -17.87 -13.70 -2.53
CA VAL A 3 -16.69 -12.99 -2.01
C VAL A 3 -15.37 -13.50 -2.63
N SER A 4 -15.31 -14.80 -2.95
CA SER A 4 -14.18 -15.46 -3.61
C SER A 4 -13.87 -14.92 -5.00
N ASP A 5 -14.84 -14.30 -5.65
CA ASP A 5 -14.74 -13.81 -7.02
C ASP A 5 -14.12 -12.39 -7.06
N VAL A 6 -14.03 -11.72 -5.90
CA VAL A 6 -13.54 -10.35 -5.78
C VAL A 6 -12.01 -10.35 -5.81
N THR A 7 -11.46 -10.19 -7.01
CA THR A 7 -10.01 -10.20 -7.27
C THR A 7 -9.43 -8.82 -7.56
N GLY A 8 -10.26 -7.81 -7.82
CA GLY A 8 -9.81 -6.43 -7.99
C GLY A 8 -9.44 -5.79 -6.65
N ARG A 9 -8.31 -5.10 -6.61
CA ARG A 9 -7.82 -4.36 -5.44
C ARG A 9 -7.24 -3.01 -5.82
N VAL A 10 -7.31 -2.08 -4.88
CA VAL A 10 -6.71 -0.75 -4.97
C VAL A 10 -5.99 -0.44 -3.66
N LEU A 11 -4.86 0.24 -3.76
CA LEU A 11 -4.16 0.80 -2.61
C LEU A 11 -4.74 2.18 -2.33
N VAL A 12 -5.10 2.43 -1.07
CA VAL A 12 -5.51 3.72 -0.55
C VAL A 12 -4.51 4.21 0.48
N GLN A 13 -4.19 5.49 0.42
CA GLN A 13 -3.31 6.15 1.38
C GLN A 13 -3.86 7.55 1.64
N LEU A 14 -3.74 8.06 2.87
CA LEU A 14 -4.05 9.47 3.13
C LEU A 14 -3.11 10.37 2.31
N ARG A 15 -3.60 11.43 1.68
CA ARG A 15 -2.76 12.34 0.89
C ARG A 15 -1.65 12.96 1.74
N ASP A 16 -2.01 13.38 2.95
CA ASP A 16 -1.10 14.03 3.90
C ASP A 16 -0.53 13.00 4.89
N ALA A 17 -0.36 11.76 4.43
CA ALA A 17 0.08 10.61 5.21
C ALA A 17 1.29 10.92 6.12
N GLY A 18 2.28 11.63 5.58
CA GLY A 18 3.54 11.95 6.25
C GLY A 18 3.39 12.86 7.48
N ASP A 19 2.25 13.55 7.62
CA ASP A 19 2.02 14.51 8.71
C ASP A 19 1.43 13.84 9.97
N TYR A 20 1.02 12.56 9.89
CA TYR A 20 0.36 11.84 10.99
C TYR A 20 1.01 10.50 11.37
N PRO A 21 2.34 10.41 11.52
CA PRO A 21 3.01 9.13 11.81
C PRO A 21 2.67 8.57 13.21
N ASP A 22 2.29 9.43 14.16
CA ASP A 22 2.05 9.05 15.56
C ASP A 22 0.57 8.79 15.89
N ASN A 23 -0.35 8.90 14.92
CA ASN A 23 -1.76 8.67 15.18
C ASN A 23 -2.10 7.16 15.11
N PRO A 24 -2.41 6.49 16.24
CA PRO A 24 -2.66 5.05 16.27
C PRO A 24 -4.00 4.65 15.63
N THR A 25 -4.88 5.61 15.34
CA THR A 25 -6.15 5.34 14.66
C THR A 25 -6.05 5.40 13.14
N LEU A 26 -4.87 5.76 12.61
CA LEU A 26 -4.61 5.86 11.17
C LEU A 26 -3.67 4.75 10.71
N ASN A 27 -3.96 4.21 9.53
CA ASN A 27 -3.07 3.30 8.82
C ASN A 27 -2.22 4.09 7.82
N ALA A 28 -0.99 3.63 7.57
CA ALA A 28 -0.12 4.18 6.54
C ALA A 28 -0.70 3.98 5.13
N ALA A 29 -1.30 2.81 4.90
CA ALA A 29 -2.04 2.51 3.70
C ALA A 29 -3.08 1.40 3.96
N GLY A 30 -4.01 1.23 3.04
CA GLY A 30 -4.95 0.13 3.02
C GLY A 30 -5.07 -0.46 1.62
N LEU A 31 -5.26 -1.76 1.52
CA LEU A 31 -5.62 -2.45 0.29
C LEU A 31 -7.10 -2.80 0.42
N VAL A 32 -7.95 -2.30 -0.47
CA VAL A 32 -9.41 -2.50 -0.41
C VAL A 32 -9.97 -3.09 -1.72
N PRO A 33 -11.15 -3.73 -1.69
CA PRO A 33 -11.79 -4.28 -2.88
C PRO A 33 -12.11 -3.22 -3.95
N PHE A 34 -11.89 -3.58 -5.21
CA PHE A 34 -12.27 -2.79 -6.38
C PHE A 34 -13.28 -3.54 -7.26
N PHE A 35 -14.38 -2.87 -7.60
CA PHE A 35 -15.45 -3.40 -8.44
C PHE A 35 -15.50 -2.65 -9.79
N PRO A 36 -15.00 -3.25 -10.90
CA PRO A 36 -14.92 -2.58 -12.19
C PRO A 36 -16.29 -2.26 -12.80
N ASP A 37 -17.32 -3.04 -12.44
CA ASP A 37 -18.68 -2.88 -12.96
C ASP A 37 -19.53 -1.88 -12.14
N GLY A 38 -18.95 -1.28 -11.09
CA GLY A 38 -19.67 -0.44 -10.14
C GLY A 38 -19.75 -1.07 -8.74
N CYS A 39 -19.88 -0.24 -7.71
CA CYS A 39 -20.15 -0.71 -6.36
C CYS A 39 -21.51 -1.41 -6.34
N PRO A 40 -21.62 -2.62 -5.77
CA PRO A 40 -22.91 -3.30 -5.67
C PRO A 40 -23.83 -2.55 -4.68
N GLU A 41 -25.14 -2.60 -4.91
CA GLU A 41 -26.13 -2.01 -4.01
C GLU A 41 -26.21 -2.74 -2.65
N ALA A 42 -25.85 -4.02 -2.63
CA ALA A 42 -25.85 -4.87 -1.45
C ALA A 42 -24.55 -5.68 -1.34
N ALA A 43 -24.25 -6.18 -0.14
CA ALA A 43 -23.08 -7.00 0.10
C ALA A 43 -23.08 -8.26 -0.80
N PRO A 44 -21.94 -8.61 -1.42
CA PRO A 44 -21.79 -9.89 -2.10
C PRO A 44 -22.11 -11.07 -1.17
N THR A 45 -22.45 -12.22 -1.76
CA THR A 45 -22.67 -13.45 -1.00
C THR A 45 -21.40 -13.83 -0.24
N ASP A 46 -21.56 -14.19 1.04
CA ASP A 46 -20.48 -14.56 1.97
C ASP A 46 -19.53 -13.40 2.32
N TRP A 47 -19.97 -12.15 2.15
CA TRP A 47 -19.24 -11.02 2.71
C TRP A 47 -19.14 -11.14 4.25
N PRO A 48 -17.99 -10.88 4.87
CA PRO A 48 -17.81 -10.95 6.31
C PRO A 48 -18.51 -9.76 7.00
N LEU A 49 -19.82 -9.87 7.19
CA LEU A 49 -20.70 -8.85 7.81
C LEU A 49 -20.32 -8.54 9.26
N ASP A 50 -19.61 -9.45 9.91
CA ASP A 50 -19.14 -9.40 11.30
C ASP A 50 -17.89 -8.53 11.50
N THR A 51 -17.24 -8.08 10.43
CA THR A 51 -16.03 -7.23 10.52
C THR A 51 -16.29 -5.76 10.17
N VAL A 52 -17.28 -5.46 9.33
CA VAL A 52 -17.71 -4.10 8.97
C VAL A 52 -19.14 -4.17 8.48
N ASP A 53 -20.03 -3.33 9.02
CA ASP A 53 -21.38 -3.17 8.47
C ASP A 53 -21.28 -2.66 7.02
N TYR A 54 -21.70 -3.50 6.04
CA TYR A 54 -21.71 -3.15 4.62
C TYR A 54 -22.91 -2.26 4.26
N GLU A 55 -23.18 -1.24 5.07
CA GLU A 55 -24.31 -0.32 4.85
C GLU A 55 -24.01 0.69 3.74
N ALA A 56 -22.75 1.11 3.63
CA ALA A 56 -22.28 2.00 2.57
C ALA A 56 -21.12 1.31 1.83
N PRO A 57 -21.33 0.78 0.61
CA PRO A 57 -20.30 0.05 -0.14
C PRO A 57 -19.08 0.94 -0.39
N HIS A 58 -19.31 2.25 -0.43
CA HIS A 58 -18.24 3.22 -0.41
C HIS A 58 -17.37 3.01 0.83
N ALA A 59 -17.84 3.11 2.08
CA ALA A 59 -16.95 3.03 3.24
C ALA A 59 -15.97 1.82 3.28
N SER A 60 -16.27 0.72 2.58
CA SER A 60 -15.46 -0.50 2.51
C SER A 60 -14.88 -0.88 1.13
N THR A 61 -15.27 -0.25 0.00
CA THR A 61 -14.91 -0.68 -1.38
C THR A 61 -14.86 0.48 -2.38
N ILE A 62 -14.18 0.30 -3.52
CA ILE A 62 -14.08 1.31 -4.60
C ILE A 62 -14.67 0.79 -5.90
N CYS A 63 -15.24 1.67 -6.73
CA CYS A 63 -15.55 1.40 -8.13
C CYS A 63 -15.13 2.58 -9.04
N PRO A 64 -15.10 2.43 -10.39
CA PRO A 64 -14.63 3.48 -11.30
C PRO A 64 -15.27 4.86 -11.07
N GLY A 65 -16.57 4.90 -10.85
CA GLY A 65 -17.30 6.16 -10.62
C GLY A 65 -16.94 6.83 -9.30
N CYS A 66 -16.37 6.08 -8.36
CA CYS A 66 -16.02 6.56 -7.04
C CYS A 66 -14.53 6.81 -6.88
N VAL A 67 -13.65 6.36 -7.78
CA VAL A 67 -12.18 6.50 -7.66
C VAL A 67 -11.78 7.96 -7.42
N GLU A 68 -12.38 8.89 -8.16
CA GLU A 68 -12.08 10.33 -8.05
C GLU A 68 -12.72 10.98 -6.82
N SER A 69 -13.85 10.45 -6.35
CA SER A 69 -14.60 10.94 -5.19
C SER A 69 -14.33 10.14 -3.92
N TRP A 70 -13.35 9.23 -3.95
CA TRP A 70 -13.02 8.24 -2.93
C TRP A 70 -12.38 8.91 -1.71
N ARG A 71 -13.10 9.82 -1.05
CA ARG A 71 -12.62 10.74 -0.01
C ARG A 71 -11.49 11.65 -0.53
N ALA A 72 -11.77 12.95 -0.64
CA ALA A 72 -10.85 13.92 -1.22
C ALA A 72 -9.46 13.95 -0.55
N GLU A 73 -9.39 13.52 0.71
CA GLU A 73 -8.18 13.41 1.51
C GLU A 73 -7.35 12.14 1.24
N HIS A 74 -7.77 11.22 0.35
CA HIS A 74 -7.02 10.01 0.02
C HIS A 74 -6.43 10.04 -1.40
N LEU A 75 -5.33 9.30 -1.57
CA LEU A 75 -4.75 8.90 -2.85
C LEU A 75 -5.15 7.45 -3.12
N VAL A 76 -5.60 7.18 -4.34
CA VAL A 76 -6.05 5.86 -4.78
C VAL A 76 -5.18 5.39 -5.95
N SER A 77 -4.62 4.19 -5.86
CA SER A 77 -3.85 3.61 -6.96
C SER A 77 -4.75 3.18 -8.11
N GLN A 78 -4.11 2.88 -9.26
CA GLN A 78 -4.77 2.07 -10.28
C GLN A 78 -5.14 0.69 -9.71
N PRO A 79 -6.24 0.08 -10.16
CA PRO A 79 -6.63 -1.25 -9.72
C PRO A 79 -5.62 -2.31 -10.17
N ARG A 80 -5.54 -3.36 -9.37
CA ARG A 80 -4.68 -4.53 -9.57
C ARG A 80 -5.47 -5.79 -9.25
N THR A 81 -5.24 -6.83 -10.04
CA THR A 81 -5.80 -8.15 -9.77
C THR A 81 -4.93 -8.88 -8.75
N VAL A 82 -5.55 -9.49 -7.75
CA VAL A 82 -4.88 -10.35 -6.76
C VAL A 82 -5.40 -11.79 -6.86
N PRO A 83 -4.64 -12.79 -6.41
CA PRO A 83 -5.09 -14.18 -6.39
C PRO A 83 -6.35 -14.39 -5.56
N ALA A 84 -7.16 -15.37 -5.95
CA ALA A 84 -8.31 -15.80 -5.16
C ALA A 84 -7.87 -16.23 -3.75
N GLY A 85 -8.69 -15.92 -2.75
CA GLY A 85 -8.37 -16.18 -1.34
C GLY A 85 -7.51 -15.10 -0.67
N THR A 86 -7.02 -14.10 -1.40
CA THR A 86 -6.43 -12.90 -0.78
C THR A 86 -7.50 -12.21 0.09
N PRO A 87 -7.17 -11.80 1.33
CA PRO A 87 -8.10 -11.05 2.18
C PRO A 87 -8.73 -9.86 1.43
N LEU A 88 -9.99 -9.56 1.75
CA LEU A 88 -10.71 -8.45 1.13
C LEU A 88 -10.00 -7.12 1.41
N SER A 89 -9.65 -6.91 2.68
CA SER A 89 -8.97 -5.71 3.14
C SER A 89 -7.67 -6.06 3.85
N LEU A 90 -6.63 -5.29 3.59
CA LEU A 90 -5.35 -5.35 4.32
C LEU A 90 -5.03 -3.94 4.80
N HIS A 91 -4.68 -3.80 6.08
CA HIS A 91 -4.29 -2.52 6.67
C HIS A 91 -2.79 -2.54 6.99
N PHE A 92 -2.09 -1.52 6.51
CA PHE A 92 -0.67 -1.35 6.75
C PHE A 92 -0.50 -0.23 7.78
N PRO A 93 -0.06 -0.53 9.01
CA PRO A 93 0.15 0.50 10.03
C PRO A 93 1.35 1.38 9.67
N TRP A 94 1.43 2.55 10.32
CA TRP A 94 2.67 3.32 10.37
C TRP A 94 3.75 2.50 11.05
N VAL A 95 4.83 2.22 10.33
CA VAL A 95 6.03 1.61 10.93
C VAL A 95 6.93 2.75 11.33
N ALA A 96 7.13 2.92 12.64
CA ALA A 96 8.13 3.87 13.14
C ALA A 96 9.49 3.53 12.49
N PRO A 97 10.22 4.52 11.92
CA PRO A 97 11.56 4.29 11.40
C PRO A 97 12.41 3.64 12.49
N GLN A 98 12.84 2.39 12.26
CA GLN A 98 13.85 1.78 13.11
C GLN A 98 15.14 2.59 12.91
N PRO A 99 15.81 3.04 13.98
CA PRO A 99 17.14 3.61 13.85
C PRO A 99 18.00 2.61 13.06
N ALA A 100 18.58 3.07 11.95
CA ALA A 100 19.55 2.24 11.23
C ALA A 100 20.62 1.80 12.24
N PRO A 101 21.05 0.52 12.24
CA PRO A 101 22.19 0.10 13.03
C PRO A 101 23.33 1.07 12.75
N ALA A 102 23.90 1.69 13.79
CA ALA A 102 25.05 2.55 13.61
C ALA A 102 26.13 1.73 12.91
N THR A 103 26.46 2.11 11.66
CA THR A 103 27.64 1.57 10.99
C THR A 103 28.82 1.85 11.92
N PRO A 104 29.59 0.84 12.36
CA PRO A 104 30.75 1.12 13.19
C PRO A 104 31.67 2.09 12.45
N GLU A 105 31.88 3.28 13.01
CA GLU A 105 32.91 4.21 12.57
C GLU A 105 34.26 3.50 12.76
N GLY A 106 34.76 2.86 11.70
CA GLY A 106 36.01 2.10 11.80
C GLY A 106 36.23 1.00 10.77
N ALA A 107 35.29 0.72 9.86
CA ALA A 107 35.61 -0.10 8.70
C ALA A 107 36.49 0.72 7.73
N SER A 108 37.80 0.70 7.98
CA SER A 108 38.83 1.26 7.11
C SER A 108 38.54 0.90 5.65
N ARG A 109 38.44 1.95 4.82
CA ARG A 109 38.40 1.83 3.36
C ARG A 109 39.56 0.92 2.92
N PRO A 110 39.33 -0.15 2.14
CA PRO A 110 40.44 -0.89 1.56
C PRO A 110 41.24 0.10 0.71
N ALA A 111 42.55 0.18 0.98
CA ALA A 111 43.46 1.02 0.22
C ALA A 111 43.30 0.69 -1.27
N GLY A 112 42.87 1.68 -2.05
CA GLY A 112 42.81 1.53 -3.50
C GLY A 112 44.22 1.30 -4.02
N THR A 113 44.45 0.16 -4.64
CA THR A 113 45.60 -0.05 -5.51
C THR A 113 45.40 0.82 -6.74
N ASP A 114 45.95 2.03 -6.71
CA ASP A 114 46.07 2.87 -7.91
C ASP A 114 46.97 2.13 -8.92
N PRO A 115 46.53 1.92 -10.17
CA PRO A 115 47.42 1.42 -11.21
C PRO A 115 48.42 2.51 -11.59
N GLN A 116 49.71 2.23 -11.37
CA GLN A 116 50.81 3.12 -11.76
C GLN A 116 50.84 3.30 -13.29
N PRO A 117 51.09 4.51 -13.84
CA PRO A 117 51.25 4.68 -15.28
C PRO A 117 52.56 4.01 -15.73
N VAL A 118 52.48 3.27 -16.84
CA VAL A 118 53.66 2.78 -17.56
C VAL A 118 54.31 3.94 -18.29
N ASP A 119 55.58 4.19 -17.97
CA ASP A 119 56.42 5.18 -18.62
C ASP A 119 56.72 4.70 -20.06
N ALA A 120 56.20 5.40 -21.05
CA ALA A 120 56.52 5.17 -22.45
C ALA A 120 57.59 6.18 -22.89
N SER A 121 58.86 5.80 -22.72
CA SER A 121 59.99 6.53 -23.28
C SER A 121 60.64 5.72 -24.41
N VAL A 122 60.47 6.26 -25.64
CA VAL A 122 61.26 6.22 -26.89
C VAL A 122 61.69 4.86 -27.46
#